data_AF-A0A0B7BZ94-F1
#
_entry.id   AF-A0A0B7BZ94-F1
#
_cell.length_a   1.000
_cell.length_b   1.000
_cell.length_c   1.000
_cell.angle_alpha   90.00
_cell.angle_beta   90.00
_cell.angle_gamma   90.00
#
_symmetry.space_group_name_H-M   'P 1'
#
loop_
_entity.id
_entity.type
_entity.pdbx_description
1 polymer ?
#
loop_
_entity_poly.entity_id
_entity_poly.type
_entity_poly.pdbx_seq_one_letter_code
_entity_poly.pdbx_strand_id
1 'polypeptide(L)'
;MYVRGHFKNMNSTEPGCPSDNQCVFMATCSPLITPDIKENLVQNNTMVFKTVHKLDMSFLGLSKNGEFHLGCTTDDLIQRSWYSLLYPEDILE
;
A
#
# COMPACT_ATOMS: atom_id res chain seq x y z
N MET A 1 0.29 -3.61 5.53
CA MET A 1 -0.80 -4.62 5.52
C MET A 1 -0.89 -5.21 6.90
N TYR A 2 -2.08 -5.38 7.49
CA TYR A 2 -2.19 -6.08 8.77
C TYR A 2 -2.50 -7.55 8.51
N VAL A 3 -1.64 -8.45 8.95
CA VAL A 3 -1.77 -9.90 8.73
C VAL A 3 -1.92 -10.58 10.07
N ARG A 4 -3.00 -11.37 10.24
CA ARG A 4 -3.24 -12.16 11.46
C ARG A 4 -3.34 -13.63 11.09
N GLY A 5 -2.45 -14.43 11.65
CA GLY A 5 -2.40 -15.88 11.46
C GLY A 5 -2.86 -16.64 12.71
N HIS A 6 -3.56 -17.76 12.53
CA HIS A 6 -3.78 -18.75 13.58
C HIS A 6 -3.99 -20.15 12.99
N PHE A 7 -3.68 -21.17 13.78
CA PHE A 7 -4.00 -22.55 13.44
C PHE A 7 -5.45 -22.87 13.78
N LYS A 8 -6.14 -23.56 12.87
CA LYS A 8 -7.53 -23.99 13.04
C LYS A 8 -7.65 -25.48 12.75
N ASN A 9 -8.29 -26.20 13.65
CA ASN A 9 -8.62 -27.61 13.44
C ASN A 9 -9.86 -27.70 12.55
N MET A 10 -9.79 -28.49 11.49
CA MET A 10 -10.95 -28.84 10.67
C MET A 10 -11.62 -30.07 11.25
N ASN A 11 -12.81 -29.88 11.80
CA ASN A 11 -13.71 -30.99 12.08
C ASN A 11 -14.45 -31.28 10.78
N SER A 12 -14.17 -32.40 10.10
CA SER A 12 -14.97 -32.76 8.92
C SER A 12 -16.41 -33.07 9.34
N THR A 13 -17.37 -32.59 8.57
CA THR A 13 -18.80 -32.92 8.73
C THR A 13 -19.19 -34.10 7.82
N GLU A 14 -18.24 -34.63 7.06
CA GLU A 14 -18.43 -35.69 6.08
C GLU A 14 -18.21 -37.06 6.74
N PRO A 15 -19.23 -37.94 6.80
CA PRO A 15 -19.08 -39.26 7.40
C PRO A 15 -18.16 -40.13 6.51
N GLY A 16 -16.93 -40.38 6.98
CA GLY A 16 -15.99 -41.34 6.37
C GLY A 16 -14.62 -40.78 5.99
N CYS A 17 -14.35 -39.48 6.19
CA CYS A 17 -13.01 -38.93 5.99
C CYS A 17 -12.20 -39.03 7.29
N PRO A 18 -10.97 -39.59 7.30
CA PRO A 18 -10.11 -39.58 8.48
C PRO A 18 -9.57 -38.17 8.71
N SER A 19 -10.42 -37.27 9.21
CA SER A 19 -10.09 -35.87 9.44
C SER A 19 -9.68 -35.59 10.89
N ASP A 20 -9.55 -36.62 11.72
CA ASP A 20 -9.08 -36.48 13.09
C ASP A 20 -7.64 -35.93 13.01
N ASN A 21 -7.52 -34.62 13.27
CA ASN A 21 -6.28 -33.84 13.35
C ASN A 21 -5.83 -33.11 12.09
N GLN A 22 -6.72 -32.76 11.15
CA GLN A 22 -6.32 -31.83 10.08
C GLN A 22 -6.25 -30.39 10.63
N CYS A 23 -5.03 -29.94 10.96
CA CYS A 23 -4.75 -28.58 11.40
C CYS A 23 -4.30 -27.73 10.20
N VAL A 24 -5.03 -26.65 9.92
CA VAL A 24 -4.69 -25.71 8.85
C VAL A 24 -4.23 -24.38 9.42
N PHE A 25 -3.20 -23.79 8.84
CA PHE A 25 -2.84 -22.41 9.14
C PHE A 25 -3.68 -21.47 8.29
N MET A 26 -4.46 -20.61 8.95
CA MET A 26 -5.26 -19.60 8.28
C MET A 26 -4.68 -18.22 8.55
N ALA A 27 -4.39 -17.49 7.49
CA ALA A 27 -4.00 -16.09 7.56
C ALA A 27 -5.09 -15.21 6.95
N THR A 28 -5.50 -14.17 7.69
CA THR A 28 -6.33 -13.10 7.15
C THR A 28 -5.50 -11.85 6.93
N CYS A 29 -5.69 -11.24 5.77
CA CYS A 29 -5.00 -10.02 5.38
C CYS A 29 -6.02 -8.89 5.31
N SER A 30 -5.84 -7.86 6.14
CA SER A 30 -6.63 -6.64 6.07
C SER A 30 -5.83 -5.53 5.38
N PRO A 31 -6.40 -4.85 4.35
CA PRO A 31 -5.76 -3.68 3.77
C PRO A 31 -5.63 -2.59 4.84
N LEU A 32 -4.44 -1.99 4.98
CA LEU A 32 -4.23 -0.89 5.94
C LEU A 32 -4.85 0.43 5.46
N ILE A 33 -4.95 0.59 4.15
CA ILE A 33 -5.47 1.79 3.50
C ILE A 33 -6.45 1.30 2.45
N THR A 34 -7.75 1.47 2.68
CA THR A 34 -8.75 1.29 1.62
C THR A 34 -8.78 2.54 0.75
N PRO A 35 -9.23 2.45 -0.53
CA PRO A 35 -9.39 3.62 -1.39
C PRO A 35 -10.22 4.72 -0.73
N ASP A 36 -11.30 4.35 -0.04
CA ASP A 36 -12.20 5.28 0.66
C ASP A 36 -11.51 5.98 1.84
N ILE A 37 -10.69 5.26 2.61
CA ILE A 37 -9.91 5.83 3.72
C ILE A 37 -8.82 6.75 3.17
N LYS A 38 -8.15 6.37 2.08
CA LYS A 38 -7.14 7.19 1.41
C LYS A 38 -7.73 8.48 0.86
N GLU A 39 -8.95 8.44 0.34
CA GLU A 39 -9.59 9.63 -0.20
C GLU A 39 -10.04 10.57 0.92
N ASN A 40 -10.71 10.05 1.96
CA ASN A 40 -11.16 10.84 3.11
C ASN A 40 -10.01 11.47 3.91
N LEU A 41 -8.88 10.77 4.09
CA LEU A 41 -7.71 11.33 4.80
C LEU A 41 -7.03 12.50 4.07
N VAL A 42 -7.20 12.58 2.75
CA VAL A 42 -6.54 13.58 1.90
C VAL A 42 -7.50 14.71 1.51
N GLN A 43 -8.82 14.49 1.56
CA GLN A 43 -9.80 15.55 1.37
C GLN A 43 -9.63 16.62 2.46
N ASN A 44 -9.38 17.85 2.03
CA ASN A 44 -9.12 19.05 2.87
C ASN A 44 -7.83 19.05 3.70
N ASN A 45 -6.98 18.03 3.60
CA ASN A 45 -5.68 18.04 4.26
C ASN A 45 -4.59 18.61 3.33
N THR A 46 -4.27 19.90 3.49
CA THR A 46 -3.25 20.57 2.66
C THR A 46 -1.83 20.11 2.94
N MET A 47 -1.59 19.39 4.05
CA MET A 47 -0.30 18.82 4.42
C MET A 47 -0.04 17.46 3.75
N VAL A 48 -1.02 16.87 3.07
CA VAL A 48 -0.88 15.60 2.35
C VAL A 48 -1.10 15.83 0.87
N PHE A 49 -0.11 15.50 0.05
CA PHE A 49 -0.19 15.59 -1.40
C PHE A 49 -0.25 14.20 -2.04
N LYS A 50 -0.65 14.16 -3.31
CA LYS A 50 -0.75 12.92 -4.11
C LYS A 50 0.17 13.01 -5.32
N THR A 51 0.78 11.88 -5.67
CA THR A 51 1.57 11.70 -6.90
C THR A 51 1.01 10.54 -7.71
N VAL A 52 1.26 10.58 -9.02
CA VAL A 52 0.90 9.52 -9.97
C VAL A 52 2.17 9.08 -10.69
N HIS A 53 2.38 7.78 -10.82
CA HIS A 53 3.61 7.21 -11.37
C HIS A 53 3.33 6.05 -12.33
N LYS A 54 4.30 5.77 -13.20
CA LYS A 54 4.43 4.49 -13.90
C LYS A 54 4.95 3.40 -12.94
N LEU A 55 4.97 2.15 -13.42
CA LEU A 55 5.44 1.00 -12.63
C LEU A 55 6.94 1.08 -12.27
N ASP A 56 7.74 1.81 -13.05
CA ASP A 56 9.16 2.11 -12.78
C ASP A 56 9.35 3.30 -11.83
N MET A 57 8.27 3.77 -11.19
CA MET A 57 8.23 4.94 -10.32
C MET A 57 8.51 6.27 -11.01
N SER A 58 8.55 6.32 -12.34
CA SER A 58 8.64 7.58 -13.09
C SER A 58 7.38 8.42 -12.90
N PHE A 59 7.51 9.72 -12.57
CA PHE A 59 6.37 10.60 -12.35
C PHE A 59 5.54 10.81 -13.62
N LEU A 60 4.22 10.82 -13.42
CA LEU A 60 3.19 11.19 -14.38
C LEU A 60 2.41 12.43 -13.94
N GLY A 61 2.35 12.72 -12.64
CA GLY A 61 1.55 13.82 -12.10
C GLY A 61 1.80 14.09 -10.61
N LEU A 62 1.57 15.34 -10.21
CA LEU A 62 1.63 15.82 -8.82
C LEU A 62 0.41 16.70 -8.52
N SER A 63 -0.15 16.61 -7.32
CA SER A 63 -1.25 17.50 -6.90
C SER A 63 -0.75 18.92 -6.64
N LYS A 64 -1.63 19.93 -6.76
CA LYS A 64 -1.25 21.35 -6.63
C LYS A 64 -0.59 21.73 -5.30
N ASN A 65 -1.06 21.15 -4.19
CA ASN A 65 -0.38 21.33 -2.90
C ASN A 65 1.00 20.66 -2.85
N GLY A 66 1.19 19.55 -3.58
CA GLY A 66 2.50 18.94 -3.76
C GLY A 66 3.45 19.85 -4.51
N GLU A 67 2.99 20.50 -5.60
CA GLU A 67 3.79 21.48 -6.34
C GLU A 67 4.23 22.64 -5.42
N PHE A 68 3.31 23.13 -4.59
CA PHE A 68 3.58 24.17 -3.61
C PHE A 68 4.64 23.76 -2.57
N HIS A 69 4.49 22.58 -1.95
CA HIS A 69 5.39 22.14 -0.87
C HIS A 69 6.75 21.67 -1.38
N LEU A 70 6.83 21.07 -2.56
CA LEU A 70 8.08 20.58 -3.14
C LEU A 70 8.83 21.65 -3.94
N GLY A 71 8.20 22.78 -4.25
CA GLY A 71 8.81 23.87 -5.00
C GLY A 71 9.15 23.53 -6.46
N CYS A 72 8.51 22.49 -7.01
CA CYS A 72 8.66 22.07 -8.40
C CYS A 72 7.28 21.75 -9.01
N THR A 73 7.17 21.92 -10.31
CA THR A 73 5.93 21.63 -11.04
C THR A 73 5.88 20.16 -11.46
N THR A 74 4.69 19.70 -11.84
CA THR A 74 4.54 18.39 -12.48
C THR A 74 5.51 18.23 -13.65
N ASP A 75 5.60 19.24 -14.53
CA ASP A 75 6.43 19.22 -15.74
C ASP A 75 7.93 19.07 -15.43
N ASP A 76 8.40 19.64 -14.32
CA ASP A 76 9.79 19.51 -13.87
C ASP A 76 10.15 18.07 -13.45
N LEU A 77 9.14 17.30 -13.02
CA LEU A 77 9.28 15.95 -12.49
C LEU A 77 8.99 14.85 -13.52
N ILE A 78 8.30 15.15 -14.63
CA ILE A 78 7.96 14.14 -15.64
C ILE A 78 9.25 13.45 -16.11
N GLN A 79 9.20 12.12 -16.23
CA GLN A 79 10.33 11.25 -16.59
C GLN A 79 11.44 11.10 -15.55
N ARG A 80 11.39 11.80 -14.41
CA ARG A 80 12.25 11.48 -13.26
C ARG A 80 11.63 10.34 -12.47
N SER A 81 12.47 9.44 -11.96
CA SER A 81 12.02 8.41 -11.02
C SER A 81 11.89 9.02 -9.62
N TRP A 82 10.87 8.59 -8.87
CA TRP A 82 10.70 8.97 -7.46
C TRP A 82 11.96 8.76 -6.62
N TYR A 83 12.72 7.70 -6.89
CA TYR A 83 13.98 7.40 -6.19
C TYR A 83 15.03 8.53 -6.31
N SER A 84 14.95 9.38 -7.33
CA SER A 84 15.88 10.52 -7.49
C SER A 84 15.63 11.66 -6.49
N LEU A 85 14.47 11.68 -5.82
CA LEU A 85 14.13 12.67 -4.80
C LEU A 85 14.38 12.16 -3.38
N LEU A 86 14.68 10.88 -3.22
CA LEU A 86 15.03 10.33 -1.92
C LEU A 86 16.46 10.68 -1.54
N TYR A 87 16.67 10.86 -0.25
CA TYR A 87 18.01 10.93 0.30
C TYR A 87 18.66 9.53 0.13
N PRO A 88 19.92 9.43 -0.34
CA PRO A 88 20.53 8.14 -0.70
C PRO A 88 20.50 7.09 0.42
N GLU A 89 20.59 7.54 1.66
CA GLU A 89 20.62 6.71 2.86
C GLU A 89 19.26 6.05 3.13
N ASP A 90 18.16 6.61 2.64
CA ASP A 90 16.80 6.08 2.81
C ASP A 90 16.44 5.02 1.76
N ILE A 91 17.31 4.75 0.79
CA ILE A 91 17.04 3.79 -0.31
C ILE A 91 17.28 2.33 0.13
N LEU A 92 18.08 2.12 1.17
CA LEU A 92 18.58 0.80 1.57
C LEU A 92 17.83 0.16 2.76
N GLU A 93 16.83 0.85 3.31
CA GLU A 93 15.99 0.37 4.42
C GLU A 93 14.81 -0.50 3.92
#